data_AF-A0A8X7VAK4-F1
#
_entry.id   AF-A0A8X7VAK4-F1
#
_cell.length_a   1.000
_cell.length_b   1.000
_cell.length_c   1.000
_cell.angle_alpha   90.00
_cell.angle_beta   90.00
_cell.angle_gamma   90.00
#
_symmetry.space_group_name_H-M   'P 1'
#
loop_
_entity.id
_entity.type
_entity.pdbx_description
1 polymer ?
#
loop_
_entity_poly.entity_id
_entity_poly.type
_entity_poly.pdbx_seq_one_letter_code
_entity_poly.pdbx_strand_id
1 'polypeptide(L)'
;MEQRRRASGSGFVVRKERDEDSELVVPPVLSFCTKVLDAKELIEAMDMYWEAVSSDASKEGYLERAEERLLRCIEKNPYVGEPHVLLIKVYLGKKRFAEAERGLLLLLQWGSPWDMIVLLMKLQIKSWPDASRGILNWGLVR
;
A
#
# COMPACT_ATOMS: atom_id res chain seq x y z
N MET A 1 -48.45 24.59 1.48
CA MET A 1 -47.17 24.63 0.73
C MET A 1 -46.26 25.64 1.41
N GLU A 2 -45.40 25.14 2.28
CA GLU A 2 -44.54 25.90 3.18
C GLU A 2 -43.20 26.15 2.49
N GLN A 3 -42.92 27.41 2.15
CA GLN A 3 -41.67 27.83 1.51
C GLN A 3 -40.56 27.89 2.55
N ARG A 4 -39.71 26.85 2.58
CA ARG A 4 -38.43 26.86 3.31
C ARG A 4 -37.47 27.86 2.67
N ARG A 5 -37.33 29.04 3.27
CA ARG A 5 -36.22 29.96 3.03
C ARG A 5 -34.92 29.33 3.59
N ARG A 6 -33.97 28.99 2.72
CA ARG A 6 -32.62 28.57 3.12
C ARG A 6 -31.85 29.79 3.61
N ALA A 7 -31.45 29.79 4.88
CA ALA A 7 -30.51 30.75 5.43
C ALA A 7 -29.13 30.51 4.80
N SER A 8 -28.75 31.38 3.85
CA SER A 8 -27.38 31.52 3.38
C SER A 8 -26.65 32.46 4.33
N GLY A 9 -25.65 31.98 5.04
CA GLY A 9 -24.90 32.81 5.98
C GLY A 9 -23.91 32.04 6.85
N SER A 10 -23.22 31.05 6.30
CA SER A 10 -21.96 30.60 6.92
C SER A 10 -20.86 31.54 6.40
N GLY A 11 -20.38 32.42 7.27
CA GLY A 11 -19.30 33.36 6.99
C GLY A 11 -17.96 32.65 6.83
N PHE A 12 -17.84 31.80 5.82
CA PHE A 12 -16.57 31.31 5.35
C PHE A 12 -15.91 32.44 4.56
N VAL A 13 -15.12 33.25 5.26
CA VAL A 13 -14.21 34.21 4.61
C VAL A 13 -13.17 33.37 3.90
N VAL A 14 -13.37 33.14 2.60
CA VAL A 14 -12.34 32.61 1.72
C VAL A 14 -11.19 33.61 1.77
N ARG A 15 -10.11 33.29 2.49
CA ARG A 15 -8.88 34.07 2.38
C ARG A 15 -8.45 33.98 0.91
N LYS A 16 -8.43 35.14 0.26
CA LYS A 16 -8.06 35.33 -1.15
C LYS A 16 -6.56 35.60 -1.29
N GLU A 17 -5.78 35.22 -0.29
CA GLU A 17 -4.33 35.10 -0.43
C GLU A 17 -4.14 33.84 -1.26
N ARG A 18 -3.87 34.03 -2.55
CA ARG A 18 -3.48 32.89 -3.38
C ARG A 18 -2.20 32.34 -2.78
N ASP A 19 -2.11 31.02 -2.68
CA ASP A 19 -0.90 30.28 -2.27
C ASP A 19 0.23 30.42 -3.32
N GLU A 20 0.45 31.62 -3.86
CA GLU A 20 1.51 31.93 -4.84
C GLU A 20 2.91 31.88 -4.19
N ASP A 21 2.99 32.04 -2.86
CA ASP A 21 4.25 32.00 -2.07
C ASP A 21 4.46 30.69 -1.29
N SER A 22 3.54 29.72 -1.39
CA SER A 22 3.71 28.43 -0.73
C SER A 22 4.77 27.62 -1.47
N GLU A 23 5.88 27.31 -0.80
CA GLU A 23 6.93 26.46 -1.34
C GLU A 23 6.32 25.08 -1.68
N LEU A 24 6.18 24.80 -2.97
CA LEU A 24 5.69 23.53 -3.47
C LEU A 24 6.72 22.45 -3.14
N VAL A 25 6.56 21.82 -1.97
CA VAL A 25 7.34 20.66 -1.58
C VAL A 25 7.03 19.55 -2.58
N VAL A 26 7.99 19.29 -3.46
CA VAL A 26 7.86 18.20 -4.43
C VAL A 26 7.81 16.90 -3.65
N PRO A 27 6.72 16.12 -3.76
CA PRO A 27 6.63 14.86 -3.06
C PRO A 27 7.77 13.95 -3.56
N PRO A 28 8.41 13.15 -2.69
CA PRO A 28 9.54 12.29 -3.07
C PRO A 28 9.16 11.17 -4.07
N VAL A 29 7.88 11.07 -4.43
CA VAL A 29 7.32 10.13 -5.41
C VAL A 29 7.93 10.38 -6.79
N LEU A 30 8.15 9.31 -7.57
CA LEU A 30 8.81 9.37 -8.89
C LEU A 30 10.20 10.04 -8.85
N SER A 31 10.97 9.83 -7.77
CA SER A 31 12.28 10.48 -7.58
C SER A 31 12.17 12.02 -7.67
N PHE A 32 11.34 12.62 -6.82
CA PHE A 32 11.02 14.07 -6.89
C PHE A 32 10.44 14.46 -8.25
N CYS A 33 9.51 13.66 -8.78
CA CYS A 33 8.88 13.88 -10.09
C CYS A 33 9.84 13.90 -11.30
N THR A 34 11.07 13.38 -11.16
CA THR A 34 12.07 13.34 -12.26
C THR A 34 12.06 12.04 -13.05
N LYS A 35 11.52 10.95 -12.48
CA LYS A 35 11.47 9.64 -13.12
C LYS A 35 10.26 9.56 -14.03
N VAL A 36 10.52 9.40 -15.34
CA VAL A 36 9.52 8.97 -16.31
C VAL A 36 9.48 7.43 -16.29
N LEU A 37 8.28 6.87 -16.13
CA LEU A 37 8.05 5.43 -16.21
C LEU A 37 7.74 5.05 -17.66
N ASP A 38 8.45 4.05 -18.17
CA ASP A 38 8.20 3.54 -19.51
C ASP A 38 6.90 2.72 -19.54
N ALA A 39 6.09 2.91 -20.59
CA ALA A 39 4.79 2.26 -20.71
C ALA A 39 4.91 0.73 -20.76
N LYS A 40 5.99 0.20 -21.36
CA LYS A 40 6.23 -1.23 -21.44
C LYS A 40 6.63 -1.78 -20.06
N GLU A 41 7.48 -1.07 -19.32
CA GLU A 41 7.84 -1.45 -17.95
C GLU A 41 6.64 -1.47 -17.01
N LEU A 42 5.71 -0.52 -17.17
CA LEU A 42 4.45 -0.48 -16.42
C LEU A 42 3.55 -1.69 -16.71
N ILE A 43 3.38 -2.03 -17.99
CA ILE A 43 2.59 -3.20 -18.40
C ILE A 43 3.22 -4.48 -17.84
N GLU A 44 4.53 -4.65 -18.01
CA GLU A 44 5.25 -5.81 -17.50
C GLU A 44 5.16 -5.92 -15.96
N ALA A 45 5.27 -4.80 -15.24
CA ALA A 45 5.10 -4.79 -13.79
C ALA A 45 3.68 -5.19 -13.38
N MET A 46 2.66 -4.72 -14.11
CA MET A 46 1.26 -5.05 -13.88
C MET A 46 0.99 -6.53 -14.16
N ASP A 47 1.54 -7.08 -15.24
CA ASP A 47 1.39 -8.50 -15.56
C ASP A 47 2.02 -9.37 -14.47
N MET A 48 3.22 -9.03 -13.99
CA MET A 48 3.86 -9.73 -12.87
C MET A 48 3.04 -9.66 -11.58
N TYR A 49 2.43 -8.51 -11.30
CA TYR A 49 1.52 -8.35 -10.17
C TYR A 49 0.30 -9.27 -10.29
N TRP A 50 -0.36 -9.28 -11.45
CA TRP A 50 -1.52 -10.14 -11.68
C TRP A 50 -1.16 -11.62 -11.64
N GLU A 51 0.01 -12.01 -12.17
CA GLU A 51 0.51 -13.38 -12.03
C GLU A 51 0.66 -13.78 -10.55
N ALA A 52 1.18 -12.90 -9.70
CA ALA A 52 1.31 -13.17 -8.27
C ALA A 52 -0.06 -13.31 -7.59
N VAL A 53 -1.01 -12.42 -7.89
CA VAL A 53 -2.35 -12.40 -7.28
C VAL A 53 -3.23 -13.56 -7.76
N SER A 54 -3.21 -13.85 -9.05
CA SER A 54 -4.03 -14.90 -9.67
C SER A 54 -3.42 -16.29 -9.54
N SER A 55 -2.20 -16.41 -9.01
CA SER A 55 -1.59 -17.70 -8.77
C SER A 55 -2.31 -18.49 -7.67
N ASP A 56 -2.50 -19.78 -7.93
CA ASP A 56 -3.21 -20.68 -7.04
C ASP A 56 -2.41 -20.92 -5.74
N ALA A 57 -2.95 -20.40 -4.64
CA ALA A 57 -2.36 -20.50 -3.31
C ALA A 57 -2.29 -21.94 -2.77
N SER A 58 -3.04 -22.88 -3.35
CA SER A 58 -2.99 -24.29 -2.96
C SER A 58 -1.79 -25.04 -3.55
N LYS A 59 -1.13 -24.48 -4.57
CA LYS A 59 0.02 -25.11 -5.21
C LYS A 59 1.26 -24.97 -4.35
N GLU A 60 1.98 -26.08 -4.19
CA GLU A 60 3.28 -26.09 -3.52
C GLU A 60 4.22 -25.05 -4.13
N GLY A 61 5.00 -24.37 -3.28
CA GLY A 61 5.89 -23.29 -3.69
C GLY A 61 5.19 -21.98 -4.09
N TYR A 62 3.90 -21.80 -3.75
CA TYR A 62 3.17 -20.56 -4.04
C TYR A 62 3.88 -19.33 -3.46
N LEU A 63 4.31 -19.39 -2.20
CA LEU A 63 4.95 -18.26 -1.53
C LEU A 63 6.26 -17.87 -2.20
N GLU A 64 7.05 -18.84 -2.67
CA GLU A 64 8.31 -18.62 -3.38
C GLU A 64 8.08 -17.94 -4.74
N ARG A 65 7.09 -18.43 -5.51
CA ARG A 65 6.75 -17.84 -6.80
C ARG A 65 6.16 -16.44 -6.65
N ALA A 66 5.27 -16.25 -5.67
CA ALA A 66 4.69 -14.95 -5.37
C ALA A 66 5.77 -13.96 -4.93
N GLU A 67 6.72 -14.36 -4.08
CA GLU A 67 7.86 -13.54 -3.69
C GLU A 67 8.68 -13.10 -4.90
N GLU A 68 9.09 -14.03 -5.77
CA GLU A 68 9.89 -13.74 -6.96
C GLU A 68 9.18 -12.74 -7.89
N ARG A 69 7.88 -12.97 -8.16
CA ARG A 69 7.09 -12.10 -9.04
C ARG A 69 6.90 -10.71 -8.47
N LEU A 70 6.60 -10.60 -7.18
CA LEU A 70 6.42 -9.31 -6.51
C LEU A 70 7.72 -8.52 -6.43
N LEU A 71 8.86 -9.17 -6.19
CA LEU A 71 10.18 -8.51 -6.22
C LEU A 71 10.48 -7.91 -7.59
N ARG A 72 10.26 -8.65 -8.68
CA ARG A 72 10.44 -8.14 -10.05
C ARG A 72 9.45 -7.03 -10.41
N CYS A 73 8.20 -7.14 -9.95
CA CYS A 73 7.19 -6.09 -10.10
C CYS A 73 7.68 -4.78 -9.46
N ILE A 74 8.16 -4.85 -8.21
CA ILE A 74 8.67 -3.70 -7.45
C ILE A 74 9.94 -3.12 -8.08
N GLU A 75 10.82 -3.96 -8.62
CA GLU A 75 12.03 -3.51 -9.32
C GLU A 75 11.68 -2.64 -10.54
N LYS A 76 10.65 -3.03 -11.29
CA LYS A 76 10.16 -2.26 -12.45
C LYS A 76 9.37 -1.02 -12.08
N ASN A 77 8.49 -1.12 -11.08
CA ASN A 77 7.68 -0.01 -10.63
C ASN A 77 7.63 0.05 -9.10
N PRO A 78 8.60 0.72 -8.46
CA PRO A 78 8.67 0.77 -7.01
C PRO A 78 7.62 1.72 -6.41
N TYR A 79 6.89 2.50 -7.21
CA TYR A 79 6.03 3.58 -6.74
C TYR A 79 4.58 3.17 -6.45
N VAL A 80 4.23 1.91 -6.68
CA VAL A 80 2.89 1.36 -6.39
C VAL A 80 2.93 0.66 -5.04
N GLY A 81 2.05 1.02 -4.12
CA GLY A 81 2.05 0.47 -2.75
C GLY A 81 1.58 -0.98 -2.66
N GLU A 82 0.61 -1.39 -3.47
CA GLU A 82 -0.04 -2.71 -3.35
C GLU A 82 0.92 -3.91 -3.49
N PRO A 83 1.87 -3.95 -4.46
CA PRO A 83 2.90 -4.98 -4.52
C PRO A 83 3.71 -5.12 -3.23
N HIS A 84 4.06 -4.00 -2.57
CA HIS A 84 4.77 -4.03 -1.28
C HIS A 84 3.91 -4.65 -0.18
N VAL A 85 2.61 -4.32 -0.14
CA VAL A 85 1.66 -4.92 0.82
C VAL A 85 1.57 -6.42 0.65
N LEU A 86 1.45 -6.90 -0.59
CA LEU A 86 1.41 -8.33 -0.86
C LEU A 86 2.73 -9.00 -0.50
N LEU A 87 3.87 -8.37 -0.79
CA LEU A 87 5.18 -8.92 -0.45
C LEU A 87 5.35 -9.06 1.07
N ILE A 88 4.86 -8.09 1.86
CA ILE A 88 4.81 -8.19 3.33
C ILE A 88 3.96 -9.39 3.77
N LYS A 89 2.79 -9.63 3.16
CA LYS A 89 1.96 -10.81 3.44
C LYS A 89 2.67 -12.12 3.12
N VAL A 90 3.42 -12.16 2.01
CA VAL A 90 4.25 -13.32 1.65
C VAL A 90 5.33 -13.55 2.71
N TYR A 91 6.05 -12.52 3.13
CA TYR A 91 7.05 -12.64 4.20
C TYR A 91 6.46 -13.09 5.53
N LEU A 92 5.27 -12.59 5.88
CA LEU A 92 4.51 -13.05 7.05
C LEU A 92 4.16 -14.54 6.95
N GLY A 93 3.65 -15.00 5.81
CA GLY A 93 3.38 -16.41 5.54
C GLY A 93 4.64 -17.29 5.64
N LYS A 94 5.80 -16.75 5.23
CA LYS A 94 7.11 -17.41 5.35
C LYS A 94 7.77 -17.23 6.73
N LYS A 95 7.11 -16.56 7.69
CA LYS A 95 7.64 -16.24 9.03
C LYS A 95 8.94 -15.41 9.01
N ARG A 96 9.16 -14.65 7.92
CA ARG A 96 10.28 -13.72 7.72
C ARG A 96 9.93 -12.33 8.22
N PHE A 97 9.83 -12.19 9.54
CA PHE A 97 9.30 -10.99 10.19
C PHE A 97 10.15 -9.73 9.98
N ALA A 98 11.47 -9.86 9.86
CA ALA A 98 12.36 -8.70 9.69
C ALA A 98 12.20 -8.04 8.32
N GLU A 99 12.03 -8.83 7.26
CA GLU A 99 11.72 -8.37 5.92
C GLU A 99 10.35 -7.70 5.86
N ALA A 100 9.35 -8.32 6.50
CA ALA A 100 8.00 -7.77 6.59
C ALA A 100 7.98 -6.42 7.31
N GLU A 101 8.74 -6.26 8.40
CA GLU A 101 8.86 -5.00 9.15
C GLU A 101 9.47 -3.89 8.30
N ARG A 102 10.52 -4.17 7.52
CA ARG A 102 11.12 -3.17 6.63
C ARG A 102 10.15 -2.69 5.55
N GLY A 103 9.42 -3.61 4.92
CA GLY A 103 8.40 -3.24 3.93
C GLY A 103 7.29 -2.39 4.56
N LEU A 104 6.91 -2.70 5.80
CA LEU A 104 5.88 -1.97 6.51
C LEU A 104 6.30 -0.56 6.89
N LEU A 105 7.55 -0.38 7.34
CA LEU A 105 8.12 0.93 7.63
C LEU A 105 8.15 1.83 6.38
N LEU A 106 8.45 1.26 5.21
CA LEU A 106 8.37 1.98 3.94
C LEU A 106 6.95 2.50 3.66
N LEU A 107 5.92 1.67 3.87
CA LEU A 107 4.53 2.06 3.64
C LEU A 107 4.02 3.09 4.67
N LEU A 108 4.49 3.02 5.92
CA LEU A 108 4.22 4.03 6.94
C LEU A 108 4.83 5.39 6.58
N GLN A 109 6.04 5.40 6.01
CA GLN A 109 6.66 6.63 5.50
C GLN A 109 5.84 7.26 4.36
N TRP A 110 5.11 6.46 3.58
CA TRP A 110 4.21 6.95 2.53
C TRP A 110 2.85 7.41 3.04
N GLY A 111 2.61 7.37 4.35
CA GLY A 111 1.40 7.88 4.97
C GLY A 111 0.20 6.93 4.90
N SER A 112 0.40 5.62 4.68
CA SER A 112 -0.68 4.63 4.74
C SER A 112 -1.05 4.33 6.21
N PRO A 113 -2.21 4.77 6.74
CA PRO A 113 -2.29 5.06 8.17
C PRO A 113 -2.68 3.87 9.05
N TRP A 114 -3.79 3.16 8.79
CA TRP A 114 -4.38 2.28 9.82
C TRP A 114 -4.10 0.79 9.64
N ASP A 115 -4.22 0.25 8.42
CA ASP A 115 -3.99 -1.17 8.16
C ASP A 115 -2.52 -1.58 8.43
N MET A 116 -1.60 -0.64 8.23
CA MET A 116 -0.18 -0.85 8.49
C MET A 116 0.15 -0.91 9.99
N ILE A 117 -0.55 -0.15 10.83
CA ILE A 117 -0.34 -0.18 12.29
C ILE A 117 -0.74 -1.55 12.87
N VAL A 118 -1.86 -2.12 12.40
CA VAL A 118 -2.30 -3.45 12.83
C VAL A 118 -1.27 -4.52 12.48
N LEU A 119 -0.72 -4.47 11.26
CA LEU A 119 0.36 -5.35 10.81
C LEU A 119 1.62 -5.20 11.68
N LEU A 120 1.99 -3.97 12.04
CA LEU A 120 3.19 -3.70 12.83
C LEU A 120 3.07 -4.32 14.22
N MET A 121 1.91 -4.19 14.85
CA MET A 121 1.63 -4.84 16.14
C MET A 121 1.80 -6.35 16.05
N LYS A 122 1.31 -6.99 14.98
CA LYS A 122 1.46 -8.45 14.76
C LYS A 122 2.92 -8.88 14.57
N LEU A 123 3.72 -8.06 13.88
CA LEU A 123 5.15 -8.29 13.69
C LEU A 123 5.92 -8.23 15.01
N GLN A 124 5.65 -7.22 15.85
CA GLN A 124 6.32 -7.06 17.14
C GLN A 124 6.11 -8.27 18.06
N ILE A 125 4.91 -8.85 18.03
CA ILE A 125 4.58 -10.07 18.80
C ILE A 125 4.93 -11.37 18.05
N LYS A 126 5.53 -11.30 16.86
CA LYS A 126 5.90 -12.44 15.98
C LYS A 126 4.76 -13.44 15.80
N SER A 127 3.54 -12.93 15.66
CA SER A 127 2.31 -13.73 15.58
C SER A 127 1.65 -13.53 14.22
N TRP A 128 1.44 -14.63 13.50
CA TRP A 128 0.68 -14.64 12.26
C TRP A 128 -0.21 -15.89 12.19
N PRO A 129 -1.49 -15.78 11.79
CA PRO A 129 -2.40 -16.91 11.73
C PRO A 129 -2.08 -17.83 10.55
N ASP A 130 -2.20 -19.15 10.77
CA ASP A 130 -2.04 -20.16 9.72
C ASP A 130 -3.36 -20.44 8.96
N ALA A 131 -4.51 -20.07 9.55
CA ALA A 131 -5.83 -20.29 8.96
C ALA A 131 -6.26 -19.12 8.05
N SER A 132 -6.86 -19.44 6.91
CA SER A 132 -7.33 -18.47 5.90
C SER A 132 -8.26 -17.39 6.48
N ARG A 133 -9.19 -17.77 7.36
CA ARG A 133 -10.09 -16.84 8.07
C ARG A 133 -9.33 -15.87 8.97
N GLY A 134 -8.27 -16.34 9.62
CA GLY A 134 -7.38 -15.50 10.40
C GLY A 134 -6.60 -14.54 9.51
N ILE A 135 -6.06 -15.02 8.39
CA ILE A 135 -5.28 -14.19 7.44
C ILE A 135 -6.13 -13.07 6.84
N LEU A 136 -7.36 -13.36 6.40
CA LEU A 136 -8.29 -12.38 5.85
C LEU A 136 -8.67 -11.27 6.84
N ASN A 137 -8.73 -11.62 8.13
CA ASN A 137 -9.04 -10.67 9.20
C ASN A 137 -7.78 -10.15 9.90
N TRP A 138 -6.60 -10.26 9.27
CA TRP A 138 -5.33 -9.76 9.83
C TRP A 138 -4.98 -10.34 11.21
N GLY A 139 -5.52 -11.51 11.54
CA GLY A 139 -5.40 -12.16 12.84
C GLY A 139 -6.16 -11.46 13.97
N LEU A 140 -7.13 -10.58 13.65
CA LEU A 140 -8.00 -9.91 14.63
C LEU A 140 -9.17 -10.79 15.08
N VAL A 141 -9.57 -11.75 14.26
CA VAL A 141 -10.68 -12.68 14.52
C VAL A 141 -10.12 -14.09 14.68
N ARG A 142 -10.55 -14.78 15.74
CA ARG A 142 -10.26 -16.20 15.98
C ARG A 142 -11.26 -17.10 15.25
#